data_AF-A0AAJ4RC62-F1
#
_entry.id   AF-A0AAJ4RC62-F1
#
_cell.length_a   1.000
_cell.length_b   1.000
_cell.length_c   1.000
_cell.angle_alpha   90.00
_cell.angle_beta   90.00
_cell.angle_gamma   90.00
#
_symmetry.space_group_name_H-M   'P 1'
#
loop_
_entity.id
_entity.type
_entity.pdbx_description
1 polymer ?
#
loop_
_entity_poly.entity_id
_entity_poly.type
_entity_poly.pdbx_seq_one_letter_code
_entity_poly.pdbx_strand_id
1 'polypeptide(L)'
;MFFLFFYVLKVEKMIERKFAAFELTVEELNKEVYLIKKELKRNDTLNTLEEIEKIIETIVDDIKTIEETNKDMYESLKEEIAELSNELKKNKIPEYTNISRHEEEKIINMYKSGYKVEEISRELRIPAGEIELILKFANIV
;
A
#
# COMPACT_ATOMS: atom_id res chain seq x y z
N MET A 1 70.83 24.67 59.97
CA MET A 1 69.88 25.74 59.60
C MET A 1 69.70 25.87 58.07
N PHE A 2 70.74 26.14 57.28
CA PHE A 2 70.60 26.33 55.81
C PHE A 2 70.03 25.13 55.02
N PHE A 3 70.27 23.90 55.47
CA PHE A 3 69.74 22.69 54.81
C PHE A 3 68.20 22.65 54.77
N LEU A 4 67.54 23.06 55.85
CA LEU A 4 66.08 23.14 55.92
C LEU A 4 65.54 24.22 54.97
N PHE A 5 66.25 25.35 54.87
CA PHE A 5 65.90 26.42 53.94
C PHE A 5 65.96 25.95 52.47
N PHE A 6 67.04 25.28 52.07
CA PHE A 6 67.14 24.71 50.72
C PHE A 6 66.11 23.61 50.45
N TYR A 7 65.76 22.80 51.48
CA TYR A 7 64.72 21.80 51.37
C TYR A 7 63.34 22.43 51.12
N VAL A 8 62.97 23.46 51.89
CA VAL A 8 61.72 24.20 51.72
C VAL A 8 61.64 24.81 50.32
N LEU A 9 62.69 25.50 49.86
CA LEU A 9 62.73 26.07 48.51
C LEU A 9 62.61 25.02 47.40
N LYS A 10 63.15 23.82 47.60
CA LYS A 10 63.03 22.72 46.64
C LYS A 10 61.61 22.16 46.60
N VAL A 11 60.96 22.04 47.75
CA VAL A 11 59.56 21.61 47.86
C VAL A 11 58.63 22.64 47.23
N GLU A 12 58.84 23.93 47.48
CA GLU A 12 58.05 25.04 46.91
C GLU A 12 58.11 25.02 45.37
N LYS A 13 59.32 24.91 44.80
CA LYS A 13 59.49 24.75 43.34
C LYS A 13 58.83 23.48 42.78
N MET A 14 58.76 22.41 43.58
CA MET A 14 58.07 21.19 43.15
C MET A 14 56.54 21.39 43.15
N ILE A 15 56.01 22.12 44.13
CA ILE A 15 54.58 22.46 44.23
C ILE A 15 54.17 23.37 43.08
N GLU A 16 54.95 24.41 42.77
CA GLU A 16 54.70 25.31 41.63
C GLU A 16 54.60 24.56 40.31
N ARG A 17 55.52 23.62 40.05
CA ARG A 17 55.50 22.79 38.84
C ARG A 17 54.27 21.90 38.74
N LYS A 18 53.82 21.34 39.87
CA LYS A 18 52.60 20.55 39.92
C LYS A 18 51.36 21.42 39.69
N PHE A 19 51.32 22.61 40.28
CA PHE A 19 50.23 23.57 40.05
C PHE A 19 50.14 24.00 38.59
N ALA A 20 51.26 24.34 37.95
CA ALA A 20 51.28 24.67 36.52
C ALA A 20 50.78 23.49 35.65
N ALA A 21 51.14 22.25 35.99
CA ALA A 21 50.61 21.08 35.29
C ALA A 21 49.09 20.92 35.50
N PHE A 22 48.59 21.14 36.72
CA PHE A 22 47.15 21.12 37.01
C PHE A 22 46.39 22.21 36.24
N GLU A 23 46.92 23.43 36.17
CA GLU A 23 46.31 24.53 35.41
C GLU A 23 46.15 24.15 33.94
N LEU A 24 47.20 23.56 33.33
CA LEU A 24 47.14 23.08 31.95
C LEU A 24 46.08 21.99 31.76
N THR A 25 46.04 21.00 32.66
CA THR A 25 45.03 19.93 32.59
C THR A 25 43.61 20.46 32.79
N VAL A 26 43.41 21.45 33.68
CA VAL A 26 42.11 22.09 33.89
C VAL A 26 41.68 22.88 32.65
N GLU A 27 42.61 23.58 32.00
CA GLU A 27 42.33 24.29 30.76
C GLU A 27 41.95 23.32 29.63
N GLU A 28 42.66 22.20 29.52
CA GLU A 28 42.38 21.14 28.54
C GLU A 28 41.01 20.49 28.79
N LEU A 29 40.70 20.13 30.04
CA LEU A 29 39.38 19.63 30.43
C LEU A 29 38.27 20.63 30.12
N ASN A 30 38.50 21.93 30.36
CA ASN A 30 37.50 22.95 30.07
C ASN A 30 37.23 23.07 28.56
N LYS A 31 38.27 22.93 27.73
CA LYS A 31 38.13 22.88 26.27
C LYS A 31 37.34 21.65 25.82
N GLU A 32 37.65 20.47 26.35
CA GLU A 32 36.91 19.24 26.05
C GLU A 32 35.43 19.34 26.46
N VAL A 33 35.14 19.84 27.66
CA VAL A 33 33.77 20.06 28.13
C VAL A 33 33.01 21.02 27.22
N TYR A 34 33.67 22.09 26.75
CA TYR A 34 33.07 23.02 25.80
C TYR A 34 32.76 22.35 24.46
N LEU A 35 33.70 21.57 23.92
CA LEU A 35 33.52 20.83 22.66
C LEU A 35 32.38 19.81 22.78
N ILE A 36 32.34 19.02 23.85
CA ILE A 36 31.26 18.06 24.11
C ILE A 36 29.91 18.79 24.22
N LYS A 37 29.83 19.91 24.96
CA LYS A 37 28.59 20.70 25.05
C LYS A 37 28.15 21.25 23.69
N LYS A 38 29.11 21.65 22.85
CA LYS A 38 28.84 22.14 21.50
C LYS A 38 28.36 21.00 20.59
N GLU A 39 28.97 19.82 20.68
CA GLU A 39 28.56 18.63 19.94
C GLU A 39 27.18 18.13 20.38
N LEU A 40 26.87 18.13 21.67
CA LEU A 40 25.54 17.80 22.19
C LEU A 40 24.46 18.79 21.72
N LYS A 41 24.78 20.09 21.66
CA LYS A 41 23.87 21.10 21.10
C LYS A 41 23.68 20.97 19.59
N ARG A 42 24.70 20.48 18.87
CA ARG A 42 24.65 20.18 17.45
C ARG A 42 24.03 18.81 17.17
N ASN A 43 23.87 17.96 18.17
CA ASN A 43 23.11 16.73 18.03
C ASN A 43 21.63 17.15 17.94
N ASP A 44 21.23 17.40 16.70
CA ASP A 44 20.00 18.03 16.20
C ASP A 44 18.73 17.21 16.49
N THR A 45 18.65 16.49 17.61
CA THR A 45 17.49 15.63 17.93
C THR A 45 16.18 16.41 18.01
N LEU A 46 16.21 17.68 18.41
CA LEU A 46 15.04 18.56 18.43
C LEU A 46 14.65 19.03 17.02
N ASN A 47 15.62 19.41 16.18
CA ASN A 47 15.36 19.84 14.81
C ASN A 47 14.83 18.67 13.95
N THR A 48 15.39 17.47 14.13
CA THR A 48 14.90 16.26 13.45
C THR A 48 13.49 15.87 13.90
N LEU A 49 13.13 16.11 15.17
CA LEU A 49 11.80 15.77 15.67
C LEU A 49 10.74 16.71 15.09
N GLU A 50 11.01 18.02 15.07
CA GLU A 50 10.10 19.01 14.45
C GLU A 50 9.93 18.77 12.94
N GLU A 51 11.01 18.37 12.24
CA GLU A 51 10.93 17.99 10.82
C GLU A 51 10.09 16.73 10.63
N ILE A 52 10.27 15.71 11.48
CA ILE A 52 9.47 14.49 11.46
C ILE A 52 7.99 14.79 11.74
N GLU A 53 7.68 15.66 12.72
CA GLU A 53 6.31 16.07 13.03
C GLU A 53 5.65 16.75 11.82
N LYS A 54 6.34 17.66 11.13
CA LYS A 54 5.81 18.31 9.90
C LYS A 54 5.56 17.31 8.77
N ILE A 55 6.47 16.33 8.60
CA ILE A 55 6.29 15.26 7.62
C ILE A 55 5.05 14.43 7.97
N ILE A 56 4.87 14.09 9.24
CA ILE A 56 3.70 13.35 9.72
C ILE A 56 2.41 14.14 9.46
N GLU A 57 2.37 15.43 9.78
CA GLU A 57 1.21 16.30 9.51
C GLU A 57 0.86 16.32 8.02
N THR A 58 1.87 16.47 7.15
CA THR A 58 1.67 16.45 5.69
C THR A 58 1.09 15.13 5.21
N ILE A 59 1.65 14.00 5.68
CA ILE A 59 1.15 12.66 5.32
C ILE A 59 -0.30 12.46 5.78
N VAL A 60 -0.66 12.94 6.96
CA VAL A 60 -2.03 12.84 7.48
C VAL A 60 -3.02 13.59 6.59
N ASP A 61 -2.66 14.78 6.12
CA ASP A 61 -3.53 15.57 5.24
C ASP A 61 -3.61 15.00 3.82
N ASP A 62 -2.51 14.45 3.29
CA ASP A 62 -2.53 13.70 2.03
C ASP A 62 -3.45 12.48 2.11
N ILE A 63 -3.40 11.72 3.22
CA ILE A 63 -4.28 10.57 3.45
C ILE A 63 -5.75 10.97 3.46
N LYS A 64 -6.12 12.07 4.14
CA LYS A 64 -7.51 12.56 4.14
C LYS A 64 -7.97 12.93 2.73
N THR A 65 -7.11 13.58 1.95
CA THR A 65 -7.41 13.97 0.57
C THR A 65 -7.64 12.74 -0.32
N ILE A 66 -6.82 11.69 -0.14
CA ILE A 66 -6.98 10.41 -0.83
C ILE A 66 -8.29 9.71 -0.39
N GLU A 67 -8.63 9.77 0.88
CA GLU A 67 -9.88 9.17 1.41
C GLU A 67 -11.11 9.83 0.79
N GLU A 68 -11.14 11.16 0.73
CA GLU A 68 -12.21 11.92 0.07
C GLU A 68 -12.30 11.58 -1.42
N THR A 69 -11.17 11.59 -2.14
CA THR A 69 -11.11 11.24 -3.57
C THR A 69 -11.61 9.81 -3.83
N ASN A 70 -11.22 8.86 -2.98
CA ASN A 70 -11.66 7.47 -3.10
C ASN A 70 -13.16 7.32 -2.88
N LYS A 71 -13.73 8.09 -1.95
CA LYS A 71 -15.16 8.09 -1.70
C LYS A 71 -15.92 8.62 -2.93
N ASP A 72 -15.48 9.73 -3.50
CA ASP A 72 -16.08 10.32 -4.70
C ASP A 72 -15.99 9.36 -5.90
N MET A 73 -14.83 8.72 -6.08
CA MET A 73 -14.65 7.68 -7.11
C MET A 73 -15.60 6.49 -6.90
N TYR A 74 -15.78 6.05 -5.66
CA TYR A 74 -16.70 4.95 -5.36
C TYR A 74 -18.15 5.31 -5.68
N GLU A 75 -18.57 6.52 -5.34
CA GLU A 75 -19.92 7.02 -5.67
C GLU A 75 -20.11 7.11 -7.19
N SER A 76 -19.14 7.69 -7.92
CA SER A 76 -19.18 7.77 -9.38
C SER A 76 -19.24 6.40 -10.05
N LEU A 77 -18.43 5.42 -9.61
CA LEU A 77 -18.47 4.06 -10.16
C LEU A 77 -19.80 3.38 -9.88
N LYS A 78 -20.39 3.61 -8.70
CA LYS A 78 -21.68 3.06 -8.34
C LYS A 78 -22.79 3.62 -9.24
N GLU A 79 -22.75 4.90 -9.55
CA GLU A 79 -23.67 5.54 -10.50
C GLU A 79 -23.50 4.97 -11.91
N GLU A 80 -22.26 4.89 -12.41
CA GLU A 80 -21.95 4.35 -13.74
C GLU A 80 -22.40 2.89 -13.88
N ILE A 81 -22.17 2.06 -12.86
CA ILE A 81 -22.65 0.67 -12.83
C ILE A 81 -24.18 0.63 -12.85
N ALA A 82 -24.85 1.53 -12.13
CA ALA A 82 -26.31 1.60 -12.12
C ALA A 82 -26.86 2.01 -13.49
N GLU A 83 -26.21 2.97 -14.16
CA GLU A 83 -26.54 3.39 -15.52
C GLU A 83 -26.35 2.25 -16.51
N LEU A 84 -25.17 1.62 -16.54
CA LEU A 84 -24.90 0.44 -17.37
C LEU A 84 -25.89 -0.69 -17.12
N SER A 85 -26.23 -0.96 -15.86
CA SER A 85 -27.23 -1.98 -15.50
C SER A 85 -28.62 -1.62 -16.03
N ASN A 86 -28.99 -0.35 -16.01
CA ASN A 86 -30.26 0.12 -16.55
C ASN A 86 -30.25 0.09 -18.08
N GLU A 87 -29.14 0.42 -18.73
CA GLU A 87 -28.96 0.28 -20.17
C GLU A 87 -29.05 -1.18 -20.61
N LEU A 88 -28.41 -2.12 -19.89
CA LEU A 88 -28.52 -3.55 -20.16
C LEU A 88 -29.95 -4.10 -19.93
N LYS A 89 -30.71 -3.53 -19.00
CA LYS A 89 -32.13 -3.91 -18.82
C LYS A 89 -33.03 -3.35 -19.93
N LYS A 90 -32.74 -2.14 -20.42
CA LYS A 90 -33.49 -1.48 -21.51
C LYS A 90 -33.16 -2.09 -22.86
N ASN A 91 -31.87 -2.29 -23.12
CA ASN A 91 -31.34 -3.13 -24.17
C ASN A 91 -31.48 -4.58 -23.71
N LYS A 92 -32.73 -5.05 -23.55
CA LYS A 92 -33.00 -6.49 -23.52
C LYS A 92 -32.21 -7.05 -24.69
N ILE A 93 -31.09 -7.70 -24.39
CA ILE A 93 -30.41 -8.59 -25.32
C ILE A 93 -31.59 -9.42 -25.85
N PRO A 94 -31.90 -9.35 -27.15
CA PRO A 94 -32.96 -10.19 -27.69
C PRO A 94 -32.62 -11.58 -27.19
N GLU A 95 -33.55 -12.22 -26.47
CA GLU A 95 -33.44 -13.64 -26.22
C GLU A 95 -33.40 -14.27 -27.62
N TYR A 96 -32.19 -14.43 -28.18
CA TYR A 96 -31.97 -14.96 -29.52
C TYR A 96 -32.29 -16.46 -29.57
N THR A 97 -32.83 -17.01 -28.49
CA THR A 97 -33.43 -18.32 -28.40
C THR A 97 -34.89 -18.11 -28.02
N ASN A 98 -35.79 -18.11 -29.01
CA ASN A 98 -37.23 -18.26 -28.78
C ASN A 98 -37.58 -19.68 -28.29
N ILE A 99 -36.56 -20.50 -28.01
CA ILE A 99 -36.62 -21.85 -27.51
C ILE A 99 -36.60 -21.77 -25.98
N SER A 100 -37.70 -22.15 -25.37
CA SER A 100 -37.78 -22.30 -23.92
C SER A 100 -36.78 -23.37 -23.44
N ARG A 101 -36.25 -23.25 -22.21
CA ARG A 101 -35.40 -24.30 -21.59
C ARG A 101 -36.01 -25.71 -21.69
N HIS A 102 -37.34 -25.81 -21.73
CA HIS A 102 -38.04 -27.07 -21.92
C HIS A 102 -37.83 -27.67 -23.32
N GLU A 103 -37.79 -26.84 -24.36
CA GLU A 103 -37.56 -27.27 -25.73
C GLU A 103 -36.10 -27.70 -25.95
N GLU A 104 -35.13 -27.05 -25.30
CA GLU A 104 -33.72 -27.50 -25.30
C GLU A 104 -33.57 -28.91 -24.72
N GLU A 105 -34.17 -29.19 -23.56
CA GLU A 105 -34.16 -30.53 -22.96
C GLU A 105 -34.82 -31.57 -23.86
N LYS A 106 -35.90 -31.19 -24.55
CA LYS A 106 -36.59 -32.08 -25.49
C LYS A 106 -35.72 -32.40 -26.71
N ILE A 107 -35.03 -31.41 -27.27
CA ILE A 107 -34.05 -31.59 -28.37
C ILE A 107 -32.96 -32.57 -27.95
N ILE A 108 -32.37 -32.35 -26.76
CA ILE A 108 -31.30 -33.20 -26.21
C ILE A 108 -31.77 -34.64 -26.04
N ASN A 109 -32.97 -34.85 -25.50
CA ASN A 109 -33.52 -36.19 -25.26
C ASN A 109 -33.87 -36.90 -26.57
N MET A 110 -34.43 -36.20 -27.56
CA MET A 110 -34.69 -36.79 -28.88
C MET A 110 -33.38 -37.19 -29.57
N TYR A 111 -32.34 -36.33 -29.52
CA TYR A 111 -31.05 -36.66 -30.12
C TYR A 111 -30.37 -37.85 -29.43
N LYS A 112 -30.37 -37.90 -28.09
CA LYS A 112 -29.87 -39.06 -27.32
C LYS A 112 -30.65 -40.35 -27.60
N SER A 113 -31.92 -40.25 -28.00
CA SER A 113 -32.76 -41.39 -28.39
C SER A 113 -32.48 -41.88 -29.82
N GLY A 114 -31.54 -41.25 -30.54
CA GLY A 114 -31.08 -41.68 -31.87
C GLY A 114 -31.73 -40.96 -33.05
N TYR A 115 -32.53 -39.92 -32.82
CA TYR A 115 -33.11 -39.11 -33.89
C TYR A 115 -32.07 -38.17 -34.52
N LYS A 116 -32.12 -38.01 -35.85
CA LYS A 116 -31.23 -37.09 -36.58
C LYS A 116 -31.71 -35.64 -36.46
N VAL A 117 -30.79 -34.69 -36.64
CA VAL A 117 -31.07 -33.24 -36.56
C VAL A 117 -32.21 -32.82 -37.49
N GLU A 118 -32.30 -33.41 -38.69
CA GLU A 118 -33.35 -33.12 -39.68
C GLU A 118 -34.73 -33.68 -39.28
N GLU A 119 -34.76 -34.73 -38.45
CA GLU A 119 -35.98 -35.33 -37.92
C GLU A 119 -36.51 -34.49 -36.76
N ILE A 120 -35.62 -34.09 -35.85
CA ILE A 120 -35.93 -33.19 -34.74
C ILE A 120 -36.40 -31.82 -35.26
N SER A 121 -35.76 -31.30 -36.31
CA SER A 121 -36.13 -30.04 -36.96
C SER A 121 -37.55 -30.05 -37.52
N ARG A 122 -37.95 -31.16 -38.15
CA ARG A 122 -39.30 -31.31 -38.70
C ARG A 122 -40.35 -31.49 -37.60
N GLU A 123 -40.03 -32.25 -36.56
CA GLU A 123 -40.94 -32.54 -35.46
C GLU A 123 -41.21 -31.31 -34.58
N LEU A 124 -40.15 -30.57 -34.23
CA LEU A 124 -40.25 -29.41 -33.35
C LEU A 124 -40.48 -28.09 -34.11
N ARG A 125 -40.43 -28.13 -35.45
CA ARG A 125 -40.51 -26.95 -36.33
C ARG A 125 -39.45 -25.88 -36.01
N ILE A 126 -38.30 -26.32 -35.52
CA ILE A 126 -37.14 -25.50 -35.22
C ILE A 126 -36.12 -25.67 -36.35
N PRO A 127 -35.49 -24.61 -36.88
CA PRO A 127 -34.47 -24.73 -37.91
C PRO A 127 -33.31 -25.65 -37.49
N ALA A 128 -32.85 -26.50 -38.42
CA ALA A 128 -31.76 -27.45 -38.15
C ALA A 128 -30.49 -26.80 -37.57
N GLY A 129 -30.16 -25.59 -38.02
CA GLY A 129 -28.99 -24.85 -37.52
C GLY A 129 -29.10 -24.44 -36.04
N GLU A 130 -30.32 -24.17 -35.55
CA GLU A 130 -30.57 -23.81 -34.16
C GLU A 130 -30.47 -25.05 -33.25
N ILE A 131 -30.96 -26.19 -33.72
CA ILE A 131 -30.80 -27.50 -33.05
C ILE A 131 -29.33 -27.91 -32.96
N GLU A 132 -28.57 -27.74 -34.05
CA GLU A 132 -27.14 -28.06 -34.07
C GLU A 132 -26.35 -27.20 -33.08
N LEU A 133 -26.71 -25.92 -32.97
CA LEU A 133 -26.12 -24.99 -32.00
C LEU A 133 -26.40 -25.43 -30.55
N ILE A 134 -27.63 -25.83 -30.24
CA ILE A 134 -28.00 -26.34 -28.91
C ILE A 134 -27.23 -27.62 -28.56
N LEU A 135 -27.11 -28.56 -29.51
CA LEU A 135 -26.38 -29.81 -29.29
C LEU A 135 -24.88 -29.57 -29.06
N LYS A 136 -24.30 -28.58 -29.74
CA LYS A 136 -22.91 -28.13 -29.53
C LYS A 136 -22.72 -27.50 -28.15
N PHE A 137 -23.62 -26.59 -27.73
CA PHE A 137 -23.56 -26.02 -26.38
C PHE A 137 -23.76 -27.06 -25.27
N ALA A 138 -24.51 -28.13 -25.54
CA ALA A 138 -24.69 -29.25 -24.63
C ALA A 138 -23.53 -30.28 -24.63
N ASN A 139 -22.49 -30.09 -25.45
CA ASN A 139 -21.37 -31.03 -25.65
C ASN A 139 -21.80 -32.45 -26.08
N ILE A 140 -22.85 -32.55 -26.89
CA ILE A 140 -23.36 -33.83 -27.39
C ILE A 140 -22.87 -34.10 -28.82
N VAL A 141 -22.50 -33.05 -29.56
CA VAL A 141 -21.95 -33.05 -30.92
C VAL A 141 -20.76 -32.11 -30.99
#